data_AF-A0A7Z0ERK4-F1
#
_entry.id   AF-A0A7Z0ERK4-F1
#
_cell.length_a   1.000
_cell.length_b   1.000
_cell.length_c   1.000
_cell.angle_alpha   90.00
_cell.angle_beta   90.00
_cell.angle_gamma   90.00
#
_symmetry.space_group_name_H-M   'P 1'
#
loop_
_entity.id
_entity.type
_entity.pdbx_description
1 polymer ?
#
loop_
_entity_poly.entity_id
_entity_poly.type
_entity_poly.pdbx_seq_one_letter_code
_entity_poly.pdbx_strand_id
1 'polypeptide(L)'
;MDVPPREIRVPLDEAVAVLRDLNEFVVSLDRLGSRLASGTADEHTVGTFVADWDVARRLSRARGLLSAAMDRQLSEEDNARIDALCERGRFYGDDGSRTGRTGGT
;
A
#
# COMPACT_ATOMS: atom_id res chain seq x y z
N MET A 1 17.09 4.79 -11.33
CA MET A 1 17.98 5.70 -10.56
C MET A 1 18.08 5.10 -9.18
N ASP A 2 19.24 4.57 -8.81
CA ASP A 2 19.42 3.89 -7.52
C ASP A 2 19.48 4.88 -6.36
N VAL A 3 18.80 4.53 -5.28
CA VAL A 3 18.96 5.17 -3.97
C VAL A 3 20.14 4.45 -3.31
N PRO A 4 21.20 5.14 -2.86
CA PRO A 4 22.34 4.48 -2.24
C PRO A 4 21.88 3.67 -1.00
N PRO A 5 22.51 2.51 -0.72
CA PRO A 5 22.12 1.68 0.41
C PRO A 5 22.29 2.46 1.72
N ARG A 6 21.21 2.54 2.50
CA ARG A 6 21.13 3.24 3.79
C ARG A 6 20.25 2.46 4.76
N GLU A 7 20.62 2.50 6.03
CA GLU A 7 19.81 1.92 7.10
C GLU A 7 18.79 2.94 7.62
N ILE A 8 17.54 2.50 7.75
CA ILE A 8 16.47 3.27 8.41
C ILE A 8 16.11 2.54 9.70
N ARG A 9 16.26 3.22 10.84
CA ARG A 9 15.95 2.66 12.15
C ARG A 9 14.48 2.87 12.51
N VAL A 10 13.85 1.79 12.96
CA VAL A 10 12.49 1.77 13.51
C VAL A 10 12.51 1.01 14.84
N PRO A 11 11.64 1.33 15.81
CA PRO A 11 11.45 0.51 16.99
C PRO A 11 11.09 -0.93 16.58
N LEU A 12 11.68 -1.91 17.26
CA LEU A 12 11.52 -3.32 16.88
C LEU A 12 10.08 -3.81 17.06
N ASP A 13 9.41 -3.36 18.12
CA ASP A 13 8.00 -3.66 18.40
C ASP A 13 7.07 -3.11 17.30
N GLU A 14 7.34 -1.89 16.84
CA GLU A 14 6.66 -1.28 15.70
C GLU A 14 6.88 -2.07 14.40
N ALA A 15 8.14 -2.46 14.12
CA ALA A 15 8.48 -3.29 12.96
C ALA A 15 7.78 -4.66 13.03
N VAL A 16 7.76 -5.32 14.19
CA VAL A 16 7.08 -6.60 14.40
C VAL A 16 5.58 -6.47 14.20
N ALA A 17 4.96 -5.38 14.66
CA ALA A 17 3.53 -5.12 14.44
C ALA A 17 3.22 -5.00 12.94
N VAL A 18 4.03 -4.24 12.19
CA VAL A 18 3.87 -4.11 10.74
C VAL A 18 4.08 -5.45 10.03
N LEU A 19 5.11 -6.22 10.39
CA LEU A 19 5.38 -7.52 9.78
C LEU A 19 4.24 -8.51 10.03
N ARG A 20 3.63 -8.49 11.21
CA ARG A 20 2.47 -9.31 11.53
C ARG A 20 1.28 -8.96 10.64
N ASP A 21 0.97 -7.66 10.52
CA ASP A 21 -0.11 -7.16 9.66
C ASP A 21 0.13 -7.55 8.20
N LEU A 22 1.34 -7.32 7.68
CA LEU A 22 1.71 -7.68 6.30
C LEU A 22 1.59 -9.19 6.05
N ASN A 23 2.08 -10.02 6.97
CA ASN A 23 1.98 -11.47 6.84
C ASN A 23 0.52 -11.95 6.81
N GLU A 24 -0.31 -11.40 7.71
CA GLU A 24 -1.74 -11.70 7.76
C GLU A 24 -2.44 -11.35 6.43
N PHE A 25 -2.11 -10.19 5.85
CA PHE A 25 -2.71 -9.77 4.58
C PHE A 25 -2.22 -10.58 3.40
N VAL A 26 -0.92 -10.82 3.28
CA VAL A 26 -0.36 -11.61 2.16
C VAL A 26 -0.94 -13.01 2.14
N VAL A 27 -0.97 -13.70 3.30
CA VAL A 27 -1.51 -15.06 3.39
C VAL A 27 -3.02 -15.08 3.11
N SER A 28 -3.76 -14.08 3.59
CA SER A 28 -5.21 -14.03 3.36
C SER A 28 -5.55 -13.72 1.90
N LEU A 29 -4.83 -12.79 1.27
CA LEU A 29 -5.00 -12.45 -0.14
C LEU A 29 -4.65 -13.63 -1.05
N ASP A 30 -3.59 -14.39 -0.76
CA ASP A 30 -3.24 -15.61 -1.50
C ASP A 30 -4.38 -16.66 -1.46
N ARG A 31 -4.94 -16.89 -0.28
CA ARG A 31 -6.09 -17.80 -0.10
C ARG A 31 -7.34 -17.29 -0.80
N LEU A 32 -7.63 -16.00 -0.72
CA LEU A 32 -8.76 -15.38 -1.41
C LEU A 32 -8.59 -15.46 -2.93
N GLY A 33 -7.40 -15.18 -3.45
CA GLY A 33 -7.09 -15.33 -4.87
C GLY A 33 -7.28 -16.76 -5.36
N SER A 34 -6.83 -17.76 -4.59
CA SER A 34 -7.08 -19.17 -4.88
C SER A 34 -8.58 -19.51 -4.88
N ARG A 35 -9.36 -18.94 -3.95
CA ARG A 35 -10.82 -19.15 -3.89
C ARG A 35 -11.56 -18.48 -5.05
N LEU A 36 -11.15 -17.28 -5.46
CA LEU A 36 -11.68 -16.60 -6.65
C LEU A 36 -11.44 -17.46 -7.91
N ALA A 37 -10.22 -17.96 -8.08
CA ALA A 37 -9.87 -18.81 -9.23
C ALA A 37 -10.66 -20.14 -9.28
N SER A 38 -11.05 -20.66 -8.11
CA SER A 38 -11.88 -21.89 -8.01
C SER A 38 -13.39 -21.61 -8.01
N GLY A 39 -13.83 -20.35 -8.08
CA GLY A 39 -15.23 -19.96 -8.03
C GLY A 39 -15.89 -20.13 -6.66
N THR A 40 -15.09 -20.24 -5.59
CA THR A 40 -15.57 -20.41 -4.20
C THR A 40 -15.53 -19.11 -3.39
N ALA A 41 -15.06 -18.01 -3.98
CA ALA A 41 -15.18 -16.66 -3.48
C ALA A 41 -15.52 -15.72 -4.64
N ASP A 42 -16.03 -14.55 -4.31
CA ASP A 42 -16.42 -13.48 -5.23
C ASP A 42 -15.85 -12.12 -4.78
N GLU A 43 -16.13 -11.07 -5.56
CA GLU A 43 -15.70 -9.70 -5.25
C GLU A 43 -16.21 -9.23 -3.89
N HIS A 44 -17.41 -9.63 -3.51
CA HIS A 44 -17.98 -9.31 -2.20
C HIS A 44 -17.14 -9.89 -1.06
N THR A 45 -16.72 -11.14 -1.18
CA THR A 45 -15.84 -11.82 -0.21
C THR A 45 -14.53 -11.07 0.02
N VAL A 46 -13.92 -10.53 -1.04
CA VAL A 46 -12.70 -9.71 -0.94
C VAL A 46 -12.99 -8.36 -0.28
N GLY A 47 -14.09 -7.71 -0.66
CA GLY A 47 -14.54 -6.47 -0.04
C GLY A 47 -14.75 -6.61 1.47
N THR A 48 -15.40 -7.70 1.90
CA THR A 48 -15.59 -8.03 3.32
C THR A 48 -14.27 -8.22 4.03
N PHE A 49 -13.30 -8.94 3.45
CA PHE A 49 -11.97 -9.07 4.04
C PHE A 49 -11.31 -7.70 4.26
N VAL A 50 -11.34 -6.81 3.25
CA VAL A 50 -10.73 -5.48 3.36
C VAL A 50 -11.41 -4.64 4.44
N ALA A 51 -12.74 -4.67 4.50
CA ALA A 51 -13.53 -3.89 5.44
C ALA A 51 -13.44 -4.42 6.88
N ASP A 52 -13.79 -5.70 7.09
CA ASP A 52 -13.92 -6.28 8.42
C ASP A 52 -12.57 -6.39 9.15
N TRP A 53 -11.47 -6.52 8.39
CA TRP A 53 -10.13 -6.68 8.95
C TRP A 53 -9.34 -5.37 9.00
N ASP A 54 -10.00 -4.24 8.68
CA ASP A 54 -9.42 -2.89 8.70
C ASP A 54 -8.13 -2.79 7.86
N VAL A 55 -8.06 -3.52 6.74
CA VAL A 55 -6.81 -3.70 5.97
C VAL A 55 -6.24 -2.36 5.54
N ALA A 56 -7.08 -1.46 5.01
CA ALA A 56 -6.66 -0.13 4.57
C ALA A 56 -6.08 0.71 5.71
N ARG A 57 -6.71 0.70 6.88
CA ARG A 57 -6.27 1.44 8.07
C ARG A 57 -4.92 0.91 8.59
N ARG A 58 -4.76 -0.41 8.63
CA ARG A 58 -3.52 -1.07 9.08
C ARG A 58 -2.36 -0.83 8.12
N LEU A 59 -2.60 -0.91 6.80
CA LEU A 59 -1.61 -0.56 5.78
C LEU A 59 -1.24 0.93 5.82
N SER A 60 -2.21 1.82 6.01
CA SER A 60 -1.96 3.25 6.18
C SER A 60 -1.06 3.53 7.39
N ARG A 61 -1.32 2.87 8.52
CA ARG A 61 -0.45 2.94 9.70
C ARG A 61 0.97 2.44 9.40
N ALA A 62 1.11 1.30 8.74
CA ALA A 62 2.41 0.75 8.35
C ALA A 62 3.19 1.71 7.45
N ARG A 63 2.52 2.30 6.44
CA ARG A 63 3.14 3.30 5.57
C ARG A 63 3.56 4.55 6.34
N GLY A 64 2.69 5.07 7.20
CA GLY A 64 2.97 6.24 8.02
C GLY A 64 4.16 6.05 8.95
N LEU A 65 4.31 4.85 9.51
CA LEU A 65 5.46 4.48 10.34
C LEU A 65 6.77 4.55 9.57
N LEU A 66 6.80 3.98 8.37
CA LEU A 66 7.96 4.02 7.49
C LEU A 66 8.27 5.44 7.00
N SER A 67 7.24 6.22 6.60
CA SER A 67 7.40 7.63 6.25
C SER A 67 8.02 8.42 7.39
N ALA A 68 7.44 8.34 8.58
CA ALA A 68 7.94 9.07 9.74
C ALA A 68 9.36 8.64 10.14
N ALA A 69 9.75 7.38 9.90
CA ALA A 69 11.11 6.93 10.14
C ALA A 69 12.10 7.53 9.13
N MET A 70 11.71 7.66 7.87
CA MET A 70 12.50 8.32 6.82
C MET A 70 12.60 9.82 7.07
N ASP A 71 11.49 10.49 7.38
CA ASP A 71 11.44 11.93 7.68
C ASP A 71 12.41 12.34 8.80
N ARG A 72 12.57 11.46 9.80
CA ARG A 72 13.47 11.68 10.94
C ARG A 72 14.95 11.45 10.63
N GLN A 73 15.27 10.69 9.58
CA GLN A 73 16.63 10.18 9.33
C GLN A 73 17.24 10.67 8.01
N LEU A 74 16.42 11.17 7.09
CA LEU A 74 16.83 11.64 5.78
C LEU A 74 16.72 13.16 5.67
N SER A 75 17.45 13.72 4.72
CA SER A 75 17.30 15.12 4.35
C SER A 75 15.95 15.36 3.67
N GLU A 76 15.50 16.61 3.65
CA GLU A 76 14.30 17.02 2.93
C GLU A 76 14.37 16.66 1.43
N GLU A 77 15.53 16.84 0.81
CA GLU A 77 15.77 16.46 -0.59
C GLU A 77 15.61 14.96 -0.83
N ASP A 78 16.15 14.13 0.07
CA ASP A 78 16.04 12.68 -0.04
C ASP A 78 14.59 12.20 0.21
N ASN A 79 13.87 12.80 1.15
CA ASN A 79 12.45 12.49 1.38
C ASN A 79 11.60 12.87 0.16
N ALA A 80 11.75 14.08 -0.37
CA ALA A 80 11.04 14.52 -1.57
C ALA A 80 11.32 13.60 -2.77
N ARG A 81 12.56 13.13 -2.91
CA ARG A 81 12.93 12.16 -3.94
C ARG A 81 12.23 10.81 -3.73
N ILE A 82 12.14 10.31 -2.50
CA ILE A 82 11.47 9.04 -2.18
C ILE A 82 9.96 9.16 -2.44
N ASP A 83 9.33 10.27 -2.06
CA ASP A 83 7.90 10.49 -2.29
C ASP A 83 7.59 10.50 -3.79
N ALA A 84 8.38 11.20 -4.60
CA ALA A 84 8.26 11.18 -6.06
C ALA A 84 8.45 9.77 -6.66
N LEU A 85 9.21 8.88 -6.01
CA LEU A 85 9.32 7.48 -6.43
C LEU A 85 8.06 6.68 -6.05
N CYS A 86 7.47 6.93 -4.89
CA CYS A 86 6.23 6.29 -4.46
C CYS A 86 5.03 6.69 -5.34
N GLU A 87 4.95 7.95 -5.77
CA GLU A 87 3.89 8.47 -6.65
C GLU A 87 3.90 7.83 -8.06
N ARG A 88 5.00 7.20 -8.46
CA ARG A 88 5.09 6.48 -9.75
C ARG A 88 4.47 5.08 -9.70
N GLY A 89 3.85 4.71 -8.59
CA GLY A 89 3.10 3.47 -8.45
C GLY A 89 1.92 3.38 -9.42
N ARG A 90 1.41 2.16 -9.62
CA ARG A 90 0.12 1.95 -10.30
C ARG A 90 -0.98 1.96 -9.25
N PHE A 91 -1.90 2.91 -9.36
CA PHE A 91 -3.03 3.05 -8.43
C PHE A 91 -4.33 2.66 -9.12
N TYR A 92 -5.20 1.99 -8.36
CA TYR A 92 -6.52 1.62 -8.85
C TYR A 92 -7.37 2.88 -9.07
N GLY A 93 -7.99 3.00 -10.25
CA GLY A 93 -8.79 4.16 -10.64
C GLY A 93 -8.03 5.29 -11.35
N ASP A 94 -6.72 5.13 -11.56
CA ASP A 94 -5.88 6.12 -12.27
C ASP A 94 -5.97 5.99 -13.81
N ASP A 95 -6.68 4.97 -14.30
CA ASP A 95 -7.01 4.79 -15.71
C ASP A 95 -8.10 5.79 -16.17
N GLY A 96 -7.73 7.07 -16.32
CA GLY A 96 -8.32 7.92 -17.36
C GLY A 96 -9.56 8.77 -17.03
N SER A 97 -9.61 9.52 -15.93
CA SER A 97 -10.54 10.66 -15.81
C SER A 97 -10.14 11.88 -16.69
N ARG A 98 -9.60 11.61 -17.90
CA ARG A 98 -9.30 12.58 -18.95
C ARG A 98 -9.82 12.16 -20.33
N THR A 99 -10.91 11.40 -20.39
CA THR A 99 -11.66 11.15 -21.63
C THR A 99 -13.13 11.55 -21.47
N GLY A 100 -13.58 12.53 -22.28
CA GLY A 100 -15.00 12.69 -22.61
C GLY A 100 -15.77 13.89 -22.03
N ARG A 101 -15.28 15.13 -22.18
CA ARG A 101 -16.20 16.28 -22.36
C ARG A 101 -16.00 16.88 -23.74
N THR A 102 -16.57 16.19 -24.73
CA THR A 102 -16.85 16.76 -26.05
C THR A 102 -18.34 16.58 -26.33
N GLY A 103 -19.04 17.70 -26.49
CA GLY A 103 -20.30 17.81 -27.22
C GLY A 103 -21.58 17.79 -26.38
N GLY A 104 -22.30 18.92 -26.37
CA GLY A 104 -23.68 18.96 -25.88
C GLY A 104 -24.29 20.34 -25.63
N THR A 105 -24.22 21.26 -26.61
CA THR A 105 -25.28 22.24 -26.91
C THR A 105 -25.14 22.68 -28.35
#